data_AF-A0A8J6N8L6-F1
#
_entry.id   AF-A0A8J6N8L6-F1
#
_cell.length_a   1.000
_cell.length_b   1.000
_cell.length_c   1.000
_cell.angle_alpha   90.00
_cell.angle_beta   90.00
_cell.angle_gamma   90.00
#
_symmetry.space_group_name_H-M   'P 1'
#
loop_
_entity.id
_entity.type
_entity.pdbx_description
1 polymer ?
#
loop_
_entity_poly.entity_id
_entity_poly.type
_entity_poly.pdbx_seq_one_letter_code
_entity_poly.pdbx_strand_id
1 'polypeptide(L)'
;MNKGFDRGLIAIFSILLCIVVFHLGCGRKAAPVPPGQVIPPVVDDLSSSIDGNILELAWTIPDEKGKIVSDLGGFIVYKSKTSLSESDCKGCPVLFKRIADIPIKEKDINKKITYNETLEKGYRYIYKVTVYTKTGASGKDSNYIEFDH
;
A
#
# COMPACT_ATOMS: atom_id res chain seq x y z
N MET A 1 25.92 -66.49 -39.98
CA MET A 1 26.13 -66.31 -38.53
C MET A 1 26.31 -64.82 -38.24
N ASN A 2 25.24 -63.99 -38.28
CA ASN A 2 25.31 -62.51 -38.14
C ASN A 2 24.29 -61.93 -37.15
N LYS A 3 23.88 -62.67 -36.10
CA LYS A 3 22.92 -62.16 -35.09
C LYS A 3 23.52 -61.16 -34.08
N GLY A 4 24.84 -60.97 -34.09
CA GLY A 4 25.54 -60.05 -33.18
C GLY A 4 25.57 -58.59 -33.65
N PHE A 5 25.60 -58.37 -34.97
CA PHE A 5 25.72 -57.03 -35.57
C PHE A 5 24.41 -56.22 -35.42
N ASP A 6 23.26 -56.85 -35.63
CA ASP A 6 21.93 -56.21 -35.48
C ASP A 6 21.65 -55.79 -34.03
N ARG A 7 22.04 -56.60 -33.03
CA ARG A 7 21.80 -56.28 -31.61
C ARG A 7 22.62 -55.08 -31.15
N GLY A 8 23.85 -54.94 -31.66
CA GLY A 8 24.71 -53.78 -31.42
C GLY A 8 24.16 -52.52 -32.06
N LEU A 9 23.69 -52.60 -33.31
CA LEU A 9 23.12 -51.46 -34.04
C LEU A 9 21.82 -50.95 -33.38
N ILE A 10 20.95 -51.87 -32.96
CA ILE A 10 19.71 -51.54 -32.25
C ILE A 10 20.03 -50.87 -30.90
N ALA A 11 20.99 -51.40 -30.14
CA ALA A 11 21.40 -50.81 -28.86
C ALA A 11 21.97 -49.38 -29.03
N ILE A 12 22.82 -49.17 -30.05
CA ILE A 12 23.38 -47.85 -30.37
C ILE A 12 22.27 -46.86 -30.75
N PHE A 13 21.30 -47.28 -31.56
CA PHE A 13 20.18 -46.44 -31.96
C PHE A 13 19.28 -46.08 -30.78
N SER A 14 19.00 -47.02 -29.88
CA SER A 14 18.25 -46.76 -28.64
C SER A 14 18.98 -45.79 -27.71
N ILE A 15 20.30 -45.89 -27.59
CA ILE A 15 21.11 -44.97 -26.76
C ILE A 15 21.10 -43.55 -27.36
N LEU A 16 21.29 -43.43 -28.67
CA LEU A 16 21.22 -42.16 -29.39
C LEU A 16 19.84 -41.49 -29.26
N LEU A 17 18.77 -42.28 -29.37
CA LEU A 17 17.40 -41.79 -29.19
C LEU A 17 17.17 -41.27 -27.76
N CYS A 18 17.64 -41.99 -26.75
CA CYS A 18 17.55 -41.55 -25.36
C CYS A 18 18.28 -40.21 -25.15
N ILE A 19 19.50 -40.06 -25.67
CA ILE A 19 20.29 -38.82 -25.54
C ILE A 19 19.56 -37.62 -26.17
N VAL A 20 18.93 -37.80 -27.32
CA VAL A 20 18.15 -36.74 -27.99
C VAL A 20 16.94 -36.32 -27.14
N VAL A 21 16.23 -37.27 -26.53
CA VAL A 21 15.03 -36.96 -25.71
C VAL A 21 15.39 -36.21 -24.43
N PHE A 22 16.55 -36.49 -23.82
CA PHE A 22 17.01 -35.78 -22.60
C PHE A 22 17.40 -34.32 -22.85
N HIS A 23 17.74 -33.94 -24.09
CA HIS A 23 18.12 -32.56 -24.44
C HIS A 23 16.94 -31.65 -24.83
N LEU A 24 15.71 -32.16 -24.91
CA LEU A 24 14.53 -31.36 -25.30
C LEU A 24 13.82 -30.65 -24.13
N GLY A 25 14.32 -30.77 -22.89
CA GLY A 25 13.71 -30.16 -21.71
C GLY A 25 14.26 -28.78 -21.36
N CYS A 26 13.80 -27.70 -22.01
CA CYS A 26 14.06 -26.34 -21.54
C CYS A 26 12.94 -25.89 -20.58
N GLY A 27 12.96 -26.39 -19.35
CA GLY A 27 12.00 -26.02 -18.32
C GLY A 27 12.27 -24.63 -17.74
N ARG A 28 11.84 -23.55 -18.42
CA ARG A 28 11.83 -22.20 -17.82
C ARG A 28 10.57 -22.07 -16.97
N LYS A 29 10.73 -22.06 -15.64
CA LYS A 29 9.66 -21.63 -14.73
C LYS A 29 9.32 -20.17 -15.05
N ALA A 30 8.03 -19.87 -15.20
CA ALA A 30 7.57 -18.50 -15.32
C ALA A 30 7.96 -17.70 -14.06
N ALA A 31 8.08 -16.38 -14.19
CA ALA A 31 8.25 -15.52 -13.03
C ALA A 31 7.08 -15.74 -12.05
N PRO A 32 7.34 -15.72 -10.73
CA PRO A 32 6.27 -15.81 -9.74
C PRO A 32 5.29 -14.65 -9.93
N VAL A 33 4.00 -14.96 -9.89
CA VAL A 33 2.95 -13.93 -9.89
C VAL A 33 3.00 -13.24 -8.53
N PRO A 34 3.10 -11.89 -8.46
CA PRO A 34 3.04 -11.18 -7.20
C PRO A 34 1.73 -11.50 -6.48
N PRO A 35 1.74 -11.72 -5.16
CA PRO A 35 0.50 -11.87 -4.40
C PRO A 35 -0.36 -10.63 -4.62
N GLY A 36 -1.66 -10.84 -4.85
CA GLY A 36 -2.61 -9.73 -4.97
C GLY A 36 -2.56 -8.87 -3.71
N GLN A 37 -2.28 -7.57 -3.88
CA GLN A 37 -2.29 -6.64 -2.76
C GLN A 37 -3.73 -6.32 -2.39
N VAL A 38 -4.09 -6.57 -1.13
CA VAL A 38 -5.35 -6.09 -0.56
C VAL A 38 -5.23 -4.57 -0.41
N ILE A 39 -6.05 -3.83 -1.14
CA ILE A 39 -6.14 -2.37 -0.98
C ILE A 39 -7.03 -2.13 0.24
N PRO A 40 -6.52 -1.50 1.32
CA PRO A 40 -7.35 -1.25 2.48
C PRO A 40 -8.43 -0.22 2.14
N PRO A 41 -9.57 -0.26 2.85
CA PRO A 41 -10.66 0.70 2.67
C PRO A 41 -10.21 2.13 2.98
N VAL A 42 -10.96 3.09 2.43
CA VAL A 42 -10.65 4.52 2.55
C VAL A 42 -11.34 5.12 3.78
N VAL A 43 -10.70 6.10 4.42
CA VAL A 43 -11.35 6.96 5.42
C VAL A 43 -12.13 8.04 4.67
N ASP A 44 -13.44 8.11 4.83
CA ASP A 44 -14.31 9.08 4.16
C ASP A 44 -14.90 10.13 5.10
N ASP A 45 -14.70 9.96 6.41
CA ASP A 45 -15.27 10.78 7.48
C ASP A 45 -14.22 11.64 8.21
N LEU A 46 -13.08 11.95 7.58
CA LEU A 46 -12.06 12.79 8.19
C LEU A 46 -12.66 14.18 8.48
N SER A 47 -12.57 14.60 9.73
CA SER A 47 -13.13 15.84 10.25
C SER A 47 -12.11 16.59 11.09
N SER A 48 -12.31 17.90 11.24
CA SER A 48 -11.47 18.75 12.08
C SER A 48 -12.29 19.61 13.04
N SER A 49 -11.67 19.94 14.17
CA SER A 49 -12.09 20.99 15.09
C SER A 49 -10.85 21.80 15.48
N ILE A 50 -10.98 23.12 15.59
CA ILE A 50 -9.89 24.01 15.98
C ILE A 50 -10.34 24.80 17.20
N ASP A 51 -9.60 24.66 18.30
CA ASP A 51 -9.78 25.46 19.52
C ASP A 51 -8.52 26.29 19.78
N GLY A 52 -8.63 27.61 19.60
CA GLY A 52 -7.49 28.51 19.66
C GLY A 52 -6.45 28.17 18.58
N ASN A 53 -5.32 27.59 18.97
CA ASN A 53 -4.27 27.11 18.06
C ASN A 53 -4.17 25.57 18.05
N ILE A 54 -5.10 24.85 18.64
CA ILE A 54 -5.05 23.39 18.73
C ILE A 54 -5.99 22.83 17.68
N LEU A 55 -5.43 22.13 16.70
CA LEU A 55 -6.17 21.30 15.77
C LEU A 55 -6.43 19.94 16.43
N GLU A 56 -7.66 19.47 16.33
CA GLU A 56 -8.04 18.07 16.51
C GLU A 56 -8.58 17.53 15.19
N LEU A 57 -7.94 16.49 14.67
CA LEU A 57 -8.46 15.68 13.57
C LEU A 57 -9.11 14.42 14.14
N ALA A 58 -10.27 14.05 13.59
CA ALA A 58 -10.98 12.85 14.01
C ALA A 58 -11.56 12.08 12.81
N TRP A 59 -11.46 10.76 12.85
CA TRP A 59 -12.01 9.84 11.83
C TRP A 59 -12.35 8.48 12.42
N THR A 60 -13.10 7.67 11.68
CA THR A 60 -13.48 6.31 12.08
C THR A 60 -12.60 5.27 11.39
N ILE A 61 -12.44 4.09 12.01
CA ILE A 61 -11.80 2.95 11.34
C ILE A 61 -12.76 2.45 10.25
N PRO A 62 -12.37 2.49 8.97
CA PRO A 62 -13.28 2.11 7.90
C PRO A 62 -13.53 0.61 7.89
N ASP A 63 -14.76 0.22 7.60
CA ASP A 63 -15.18 -1.16 7.43
C ASP A 63 -15.42 -1.50 5.95
N GLU A 64 -15.33 -2.78 5.61
CA GLU A 64 -15.79 -3.28 4.32
C GLU A 64 -17.04 -4.14 4.55
N LYS A 65 -18.18 -3.68 4.05
CA LYS A 65 -19.49 -4.36 4.19
C LYS A 65 -19.88 -4.61 5.66
N GLY A 66 -19.60 -3.66 6.55
CA GLY A 66 -19.94 -3.76 7.97
C GLY A 66 -19.00 -4.64 8.79
N LYS A 67 -17.83 -5.02 8.24
CA LYS A 67 -16.79 -5.75 8.96
C LYS A 67 -15.46 -5.02 8.84
N ILE A 68 -14.83 -4.76 9.98
CA ILE A 68 -13.46 -4.25 10.02
C ILE A 68 -12.56 -5.29 9.36
N VAL A 69 -11.76 -4.85 8.40
CA VAL A 69 -10.81 -5.72 7.70
C VAL A 69 -9.74 -6.15 8.70
N SER A 70 -9.54 -7.46 8.85
CA SER A 70 -8.68 -8.03 9.91
C SER A 70 -7.20 -7.69 9.78
N ASP A 71 -6.78 -7.16 8.64
CA ASP A 71 -5.40 -6.89 8.27
C ASP A 71 -5.01 -5.42 8.38
N LEU A 72 -5.88 -4.52 8.88
CA LEU A 72 -5.51 -3.12 9.09
C LEU A 72 -4.38 -3.00 10.11
N GLY A 73 -3.35 -2.23 9.75
CA GLY A 73 -2.18 -1.95 10.57
C GLY A 73 -2.27 -0.61 11.28
N GLY A 74 -2.78 0.42 10.60
CA GLY A 74 -2.89 1.76 11.18
C GLY A 74 -3.22 2.84 10.16
N PHE A 75 -2.94 4.07 10.57
CA PHE A 75 -3.16 5.28 9.79
C PHE A 75 -1.90 6.11 9.68
N ILE A 76 -1.68 6.70 8.51
CA ILE A 76 -0.66 7.73 8.31
C ILE A 76 -1.37 9.07 8.16
N VAL A 77 -0.99 10.04 8.98
CA VAL A 77 -1.47 11.42 8.85
C VAL A 77 -0.47 12.21 8.02
N TYR A 78 -0.98 12.91 7.01
CA TYR A 78 -0.18 13.81 6.18
C TYR A 78 -0.64 15.25 6.34
N LYS A 79 0.33 16.16 6.21
CA LYS A 79 0.12 17.60 6.24
C LYS A 79 0.87 18.29 5.12
N SER A 80 0.18 19.17 4.41
CA SER A 80 0.78 20.28 3.67
C SER A 80 0.68 21.55 4.51
N LYS A 81 1.74 22.36 4.51
CA LYS A 81 1.81 23.65 5.21
C LYS A 81 2.47 24.64 4.26
N THR A 82 1.74 25.67 3.85
CA THR A 82 2.20 26.68 2.90
C THR A 82 2.03 28.07 3.50
N SER A 83 3.04 28.93 3.40
CA SER A 83 2.95 30.29 3.92
C SER A 83 1.95 31.11 3.14
N LEU A 84 1.10 31.88 3.83
CA LEU A 84 0.21 32.86 3.20
C LEU A 84 0.94 34.14 2.75
N SER A 85 2.18 34.34 3.23
CA SER A 85 2.99 35.52 2.90
C SER A 85 3.77 35.37 1.58
N GLU A 86 3.98 34.13 1.14
CA GLU A 86 4.55 33.86 -0.17
C GLU A 86 3.48 34.14 -1.22
N SER A 87 3.83 34.90 -2.27
CA SER A 87 2.91 35.19 -3.37
C SER A 87 2.32 33.89 -3.91
N ASP A 88 0.99 33.81 -4.03
CA ASP A 88 0.27 32.63 -4.56
C ASP A 88 1.01 32.02 -5.76
N CYS A 89 1.70 30.91 -5.53
CA CYS A 89 2.29 30.15 -6.61
C CYS A 89 1.16 29.39 -7.33
N LYS A 90 0.59 30.01 -8.36
CA LYS A 90 -0.40 29.36 -9.22
C LYS A 90 0.22 28.11 -9.84
N GLY A 91 -0.32 26.95 -9.47
CA GLY A 91 0.08 25.64 -10.01
C GLY A 91 1.25 24.96 -9.32
N CYS A 92 1.73 25.47 -8.18
CA CYS A 92 2.67 24.71 -7.36
C CYS A 92 2.02 23.41 -6.86
N PRO A 93 2.73 22.27 -6.92
CA PRO A 93 2.20 21.01 -6.40
C PRO A 93 2.04 21.09 -4.88
N VAL A 94 0.92 20.56 -4.37
CA VAL A 94 0.70 20.41 -2.93
C VAL A 94 1.62 19.33 -2.39
N LEU A 95 2.54 19.72 -1.50
CA LEU A 95 3.53 18.81 -0.93
C LEU A 95 3.08 18.33 0.45
N PHE A 96 2.73 17.04 0.51
CA PHE A 96 2.36 16.38 1.76
C PHE A 96 3.57 15.76 2.47
N LYS A 97 3.72 16.07 3.76
CA LYS A 97 4.66 15.41 4.66
C LYS A 97 3.91 14.46 5.57
N ARG A 98 4.48 13.28 5.81
CA ARG A 98 4.01 12.36 6.87
C ARG A 98 4.35 12.98 8.23
N ILE A 99 3.33 13.25 9.04
CA ILE A 99 3.48 13.88 10.35
C ILE A 99 3.15 12.96 11.52
N ALA A 100 2.40 11.88 11.28
CA ALA A 100 2.12 10.88 12.30
C ALA A 100 1.90 9.48 11.70
N ASP A 101 2.15 8.48 12.54
CA ASP A 101 1.80 7.08 12.34
C ASP A 101 1.03 6.61 13.56
N ILE A 102 -0.21 6.16 13.34
CA ILE A 102 -1.15 5.80 14.39
C ILE A 102 -1.53 4.32 14.17
N PRO A 103 -0.87 3.38 14.86
CA PRO A 103 -1.21 1.97 14.76
C PRO A 103 -2.56 1.69 15.40
N ILE A 104 -3.37 0.84 14.77
CA ILE A 104 -4.66 0.40 15.33
C ILE A 104 -4.40 -0.60 16.46
N LYS A 105 -5.00 -0.36 17.63
CA LYS A 105 -5.01 -1.31 18.75
C LYS A 105 -6.42 -1.91 18.90
N GLU A 106 -6.52 -3.09 19.50
CA GLU A 106 -7.82 -3.76 19.72
C GLU A 106 -8.83 -2.87 20.47
N LYS A 107 -8.33 -2.03 21.39
CA LYS A 107 -9.14 -1.09 22.17
C LYS A 107 -9.70 0.11 21.38
N ASP A 108 -9.23 0.30 20.15
CA ASP A 108 -9.62 1.41 19.27
C ASP A 108 -10.78 0.99 18.34
N ILE A 109 -11.11 -0.30 18.29
CA ILE A 109 -12.28 -0.82 17.57
C ILE A 109 -13.55 -0.13 18.11
N ASN A 110 -14.38 0.37 17.20
CA ASN A 110 -15.60 1.17 17.47
C ASN A 110 -15.37 2.54 18.12
N LYS A 111 -14.13 3.06 18.15
CA LYS A 111 -13.83 4.43 18.58
C LYS A 111 -13.40 5.28 17.41
N LYS A 112 -13.64 6.59 17.54
CA LYS A 112 -12.97 7.56 16.69
C LYS A 112 -11.49 7.61 17.04
N ILE A 113 -10.67 7.64 15.99
CA ILE A 113 -9.25 7.91 16.07
C ILE A 113 -9.08 9.41 16.06
N THR A 114 -8.18 9.92 16.90
CA THR A 114 -7.90 11.36 17.00
C THR A 114 -6.42 11.66 16.85
N TYR A 115 -6.12 12.82 16.28
CA TYR A 115 -4.77 13.37 16.19
C TYR A 115 -4.80 14.86 16.47
N ASN A 116 -3.92 15.32 17.37
CA ASN A 116 -3.88 16.72 17.79
C ASN A 116 -2.54 17.35 17.45
N GLU A 117 -2.58 18.61 17.01
CA GLU A 117 -1.41 19.40 16.68
C GLU A 117 -1.61 20.88 17.03
N THR A 118 -0.54 21.55 17.45
CA THR A 118 -0.54 23.01 17.61
C THR A 118 -0.24 23.67 16.27
N LEU A 119 -1.13 24.53 15.81
CA LEU A 119 -1.05 25.30 14.57
C LEU A 119 -0.27 26.60 14.76
N GLU A 120 0.53 26.93 13.75
CA GLU A 120 1.12 28.27 13.59
C GLU A 120 0.23 29.12 12.69
N LYS A 121 0.14 30.42 13.03
CA LYS A 121 -0.62 31.39 12.24
C LYS A 121 0.12 31.81 10.97
N GLY A 122 -0.63 32.26 9.97
CA GLY A 122 -0.12 32.74 8.70
C GLY A 122 0.17 31.63 7.68
N TYR A 123 -0.50 30.47 7.82
CA TYR A 123 -0.30 29.32 6.94
C TYR A 123 -1.62 28.72 6.46
N ARG A 124 -1.60 28.25 5.22
CA ARG A 124 -2.61 27.33 4.68
C ARG A 124 -2.20 25.91 5.02
N TYR A 125 -3.12 25.16 5.61
CA TYR A 125 -2.96 23.76 5.96
C TYR A 125 -3.86 22.89 5.10
N ILE A 126 -3.32 21.74 4.66
CA ILE A 126 -4.10 20.67 4.05
C ILE A 126 -3.76 19.37 4.75
N TYR A 127 -4.75 18.66 5.27
CA TYR A 127 -4.59 17.38 5.93
C TYR A 127 -5.30 16.27 5.16
N LYS A 128 -4.70 15.07 5.20
CA LYS A 128 -5.32 13.82 4.76
C LYS A 128 -4.80 12.66 5.59
N VAL A 129 -5.56 11.57 5.59
CA VAL A 129 -5.20 10.32 6.24
C VAL A 129 -5.22 9.18 5.22
N THR A 130 -4.28 8.24 5.35
CA THR A 130 -4.34 6.97 4.60
C THR A 130 -4.30 5.80 5.57
N VAL A 131 -5.09 4.76 5.28
CA VAL A 131 -5.02 3.48 5.99
C VAL A 131 -3.88 2.64 5.43
N TYR A 132 -3.17 1.90 6.28
CA TYR A 132 -2.24 0.87 5.83
C TYR A 132 -2.58 -0.48 6.45
N THR A 133 -2.27 -1.57 5.74
CA THR A 133 -2.39 -2.94 6.26
C THR A 133 -1.14 -3.37 7.02
N LYS A 134 -1.22 -4.42 7.83
CA LYS A 134 -0.08 -5.04 8.53
C LYS A 134 1.04 -5.49 7.60
N THR A 135 0.74 -5.69 6.30
CA THR A 135 1.72 -6.04 5.27
C THR A 135 2.39 -4.82 4.62
N GLY A 136 1.97 -3.60 4.98
CA GLY A 136 2.50 -2.34 4.47
C GLY A 136 1.78 -1.79 3.24
N ALA A 137 0.75 -2.46 2.73
CA ALA A 137 -0.06 -1.94 1.63
C ALA A 137 -0.81 -0.68 2.09
N SER A 138 -0.70 0.41 1.33
CA SER A 138 -1.36 1.68 1.64
C SER A 138 -2.64 1.85 0.82
N GLY A 139 -3.66 2.40 1.46
CA GLY A 139 -4.94 2.73 0.84
C GLY A 139 -4.92 4.05 0.09
N LYS A 140 -6.09 4.43 -0.39
CA LYS A 140 -6.32 5.75 -1.01
C LYS A 140 -6.30 6.86 0.05
N ASP A 141 -6.11 8.08 -0.43
CA ASP A 141 -6.29 9.30 0.37
C ASP A 141 -7.73 9.41 0.87
N SER A 142 -7.89 9.89 2.11
CA SER A 142 -9.18 10.35 2.64
C SER A 142 -9.71 11.58 1.89
N ASN A 143 -10.90 12.04 2.27
CA ASN A 143 -11.28 13.44 2.02
C ASN A 143 -10.23 14.39 2.63
N TYR A 144 -10.03 15.55 1.99
CA TYR A 144 -9.10 16.57 2.45
C TYR A 144 -9.77 17.53 3.43
N ILE A 145 -9.01 17.97 4.42
CA ILE A 145 -9.35 19.11 5.27
C ILE A 145 -8.39 20.24 4.90
N GLU A 146 -8.93 21.36 4.45
CA GLU A 146 -8.16 22.54 4.03
C GLU A 146 -8.69 23.80 4.72
N PHE A 147 -7.78 24.58 5.32
CA PHE A 147 -8.10 25.83 5.99
C PHE A 147 -6.86 26.71 6.15
N ASP A 148 -7.09 28.00 6.38
CA ASP A 148 -6.07 28.98 6.73
C ASP A 148 -6.11 29.22 8.25
N HIS A 149 -4.94 29.31 8.89
CA HIS A 149 -4.79 29.63 10.32
C HIS A 149 -3.63 30.61 10.50
#